data_AF-A0A1V5TXG3-F1
#
_entry.id   AF-A0A1V5TXG3-F1
#
_cell.length_a   1.000
_cell.length_b   1.000
_cell.length_c   1.000
_cell.angle_alpha   90.00
_cell.angle_beta   90.00
_cell.angle_gamma   90.00
#
_symmetry.space_group_name_H-M   'P 1'
#
loop_
_entity.id
_entity.type
_entity.pdbx_description
1 polymer ?
#
loop_
_entity_poly.entity_id
_entity_poly.type
_entity_poly.pdbx_seq_one_letter_code
_entity_poly.pdbx_strand_id
1 'polypeptide(L)'
;MEKKAGGNKKLKIWLWALIVAATLLAAVVLRYAWLFYIDPMSAFNDQLATPTPAPASPSPTEEPTQPPTPPPTASPAATAAPTQEPTPSPTPSPTPDPTPTPELDLSFMKKRVNILILGWDESPERNVEGSDVYRDEGNNFRSDVIMLLSVNFKTGRVDLISVPRDTLAQIYTAAGEKYAPNAHFKINAAFAKGGSAGEDGFAWAMQTVSRLFGGVPIQYYAGVNMEGLKAVVDAMGGVDYDVDVRIELNGRVLEKGYQHLSGQQVLDYCRARKGISTDVGRTDRQQRILFAIFDQLKSRDQLKNFIDIYNSVKGYIHTNLNADQITTMASFAMGLDMSDLHRKTIEGTYVDSTPYNNASFYCVYNDKLVALAEKVFGVTIYPDPKQDAEYVLSDKAAAKGQSYVAGGAYLKELVDGVYGGGALTPVSEMPAELRLPYAFLTDAAEQLAALVAARPMGDENLPYDRAAIELLCAQLKTYMRDICAAMGYTRANLDKAKLPADFYKALPERSY
;
A
#
# COMPACT_ATOMS: atom_id res chain seq x y z
N MET A 1 -9.32 -34.41 -68.27
CA MET A 1 -9.60 -33.82 -66.94
C MET A 1 -8.30 -33.22 -66.41
N GLU A 2 -7.87 -32.09 -66.97
CA GLU A 2 -8.11 -30.73 -66.47
C GLU A 2 -7.41 -30.38 -65.13
N LYS A 3 -6.21 -29.81 -65.31
CA LYS A 3 -5.45 -28.83 -64.51
C LYS A 3 -6.00 -28.45 -63.12
N LYS A 4 -5.25 -28.83 -62.06
CA LYS A 4 -5.12 -28.06 -60.81
C LYS A 4 -3.80 -27.28 -60.78
N ALA A 5 -3.77 -26.14 -61.46
CA ALA A 5 -2.67 -25.17 -61.40
C ALA A 5 -3.09 -23.88 -60.65
N GLY A 6 -3.75 -24.04 -59.49
CA GLY A 6 -4.35 -22.92 -58.73
C GLY A 6 -3.64 -22.52 -57.43
N GLY A 7 -2.74 -23.36 -56.89
CA GLY A 7 -2.17 -23.14 -55.55
C GLY A 7 -1.09 -22.04 -55.46
N ASN A 8 -0.36 -21.79 -56.55
CA ASN A 8 0.86 -20.97 -56.50
C ASN A 8 0.62 -19.46 -56.75
N LYS A 9 -0.56 -19.06 -57.25
CA LYS A 9 -0.90 -17.64 -57.46
C LYS A 9 -1.37 -16.95 -56.18
N LYS A 10 -2.18 -17.61 -55.35
CA LYS A 10 -2.66 -17.03 -54.08
C LYS A 10 -1.54 -16.82 -53.07
N LEU A 11 -0.58 -17.75 -53.00
CA LEU A 11 0.60 -17.61 -52.13
C LEU A 11 1.50 -16.44 -52.56
N LYS A 12 1.71 -16.25 -53.87
CA LYS A 12 2.47 -15.11 -54.40
C LYS A 12 1.79 -13.76 -54.12
N ILE A 13 0.46 -13.69 -54.21
CA ILE A 13 -0.29 -12.46 -53.90
C ILE A 13 -0.18 -12.11 -52.42
N TRP A 14 -0.30 -13.10 -51.53
CA TRP A 14 -0.11 -12.90 -50.08
C TRP A 14 1.31 -12.48 -49.71
N LEU A 15 2.32 -13.06 -50.36
CA LEU A 15 3.72 -12.69 -50.14
C LEU A 15 3.98 -11.23 -50.58
N TRP A 16 3.41 -10.82 -51.73
CA TRP A 16 3.49 -9.43 -52.20
C TRP A 16 2.76 -8.45 -51.28
N ALA A 17 1.58 -8.81 -50.77
CA ALA A 17 0.85 -7.98 -49.82
C ALA A 17 1.63 -7.77 -48.50
N LEU A 18 2.29 -8.83 -48.00
CA LEU A 18 3.16 -8.75 -46.82
C LEU A 18 4.39 -7.86 -47.05
N ILE A 19 5.03 -7.98 -48.22
CA ILE A 19 6.17 -7.14 -48.58
C ILE A 19 5.76 -5.66 -48.69
N VAL A 20 4.60 -5.36 -49.28
CA VAL A 20 4.06 -4.00 -49.37
C VAL A 20 3.71 -3.43 -47.98
N ALA A 21 3.08 -4.22 -47.12
CA ALA A 21 2.78 -3.81 -45.76
C ALA A 21 4.06 -3.54 -44.94
N ALA A 22 5.07 -4.40 -45.05
CA ALA A 22 6.35 -4.23 -44.37
C ALA A 22 7.12 -2.99 -44.88
N THR A 23 7.06 -2.70 -46.18
CA THR A 23 7.71 -1.50 -46.75
C THR A 23 6.98 -0.21 -46.35
N LEU A 24 5.65 -0.20 -46.29
CA LEU A 24 4.90 0.94 -45.77
C LEU A 24 5.20 1.20 -44.29
N LEU A 25 5.28 0.14 -43.48
CA LEU A 25 5.63 0.25 -42.06
C LEU A 25 7.06 0.80 -41.89
N ALA A 26 8.02 0.28 -42.66
CA ALA A 26 9.39 0.77 -42.65
C ALA A 26 9.50 2.24 -43.08
N ALA A 27 8.69 2.67 -44.07
CA ALA A 27 8.65 4.07 -44.49
C ALA A 27 8.07 5.00 -43.42
N VAL A 28 7.06 4.56 -42.66
CA VAL A 28 6.52 5.32 -41.52
C VAL A 28 7.55 5.43 -40.39
N VAL A 29 8.24 4.33 -40.07
CA VAL A 29 9.29 4.31 -39.04
C VAL A 29 10.48 5.17 -39.45
N LEU A 30 10.94 5.10 -40.70
CA LEU A 30 12.01 5.94 -41.23
C LEU A 30 11.62 7.41 -41.27
N ARG A 31 10.36 7.74 -41.62
CA ARG A 31 9.85 9.11 -41.58
C ARG A 31 9.83 9.64 -40.15
N TYR A 32 9.39 8.85 -39.18
CA TYR A 32 9.39 9.24 -37.76
C TYR A 32 10.82 9.41 -37.23
N ALA A 33 11.72 8.48 -37.55
CA ALA A 33 13.13 8.57 -37.17
C ALA A 33 13.82 9.80 -37.80
N TRP A 34 13.50 10.16 -39.04
CA TRP A 34 14.02 11.34 -39.71
C TRP A 34 13.49 12.65 -39.10
N LEU A 35 12.19 12.71 -38.76
CA LEU A 35 11.60 13.85 -38.05
C LEU A 35 12.23 14.04 -36.65
N PHE A 36 12.51 12.94 -35.95
CA PHE A 36 13.16 12.97 -34.63
C PHE A 36 14.64 13.40 -34.70
N TYR A 37 15.32 13.15 -35.82
CA TYR A 37 16.74 13.48 -35.99
C TYR A 37 16.97 14.92 -36.43
N ILE A 38 16.05 15.51 -37.21
CA ILE A 38 16.22 16.88 -37.75
C ILE A 38 15.67 17.95 -36.80
N ASP A 39 14.64 17.66 -36.02
CA ASP A 39 14.07 18.65 -35.10
C ASP A 39 13.42 18.02 -33.86
N PRO A 40 14.23 17.50 -32.91
CA PRO A 40 13.76 16.81 -31.71
C PRO A 40 12.94 17.70 -30.74
N MET A 41 12.75 18.98 -31.02
CA MET A 41 12.09 19.96 -30.15
C MET A 41 10.87 20.68 -30.78
N SER A 42 10.53 20.41 -32.04
CA SER A 42 9.36 21.04 -32.69
C SER A 42 7.99 20.64 -32.11
N ALA A 43 7.92 19.56 -31.33
CA ALA A 43 6.69 19.12 -30.67
C ALA A 43 6.36 19.86 -29.36
N PHE A 44 7.22 20.80 -28.92
CA PHE A 44 7.11 21.41 -27.59
C PHE A 44 7.16 22.94 -27.56
N ASN A 45 7.02 23.61 -28.71
CA ASN A 45 7.10 25.06 -28.73
C ASN A 45 5.87 25.69 -29.40
N ASP A 46 4.75 25.68 -28.68
CA ASP A 46 3.82 26.79 -28.75
C ASP A 46 3.31 27.15 -27.35
N GLN A 47 3.59 28.39 -26.99
CA GLN A 47 3.15 29.16 -25.82
C GLN A 47 3.97 28.98 -24.53
N LEU A 48 4.93 29.89 -24.36
CA LEU A 48 4.90 30.84 -23.25
C LEU A 48 5.73 32.09 -23.59
N ALA A 49 5.07 33.24 -23.44
CA ALA A 49 5.66 34.56 -23.50
C ALA A 49 6.61 34.80 -22.32
N THR A 50 7.73 35.50 -22.53
CA THR A 50 8.06 36.79 -21.87
C THR A 50 9.42 37.34 -22.34
N PRO A 51 9.62 38.67 -22.40
CA PRO A 51 10.86 39.30 -22.86
C PRO A 51 11.78 39.78 -21.71
N THR A 52 12.94 40.34 -22.11
CA THR A 52 13.83 41.34 -21.45
C THR A 52 15.27 40.81 -21.19
N PRO A 53 16.36 41.50 -21.64
CA PRO A 53 16.77 42.83 -21.16
C PRO A 53 17.19 43.91 -22.19
N ALA A 54 17.05 45.17 -21.78
CA ALA A 54 17.60 46.41 -22.38
C ALA A 54 19.13 46.49 -22.20
N PRO A 55 19.94 47.37 -22.87
CA PRO A 55 19.70 48.76 -23.34
C PRO A 55 20.14 48.99 -24.82
N ALA A 56 20.03 50.13 -25.52
CA ALA A 56 20.12 51.56 -25.20
C ALA A 56 19.39 52.43 -26.25
N SER A 57 19.05 53.67 -25.89
CA SER A 57 18.48 54.73 -26.75
C SER A 57 19.58 55.43 -27.59
N PRO A 58 19.30 56.03 -28.76
CA PRO A 58 18.71 57.38 -28.78
C PRO A 58 17.74 57.74 -29.95
N SER A 59 16.76 58.59 -29.60
CA SER A 59 16.23 59.80 -30.29
C SER A 59 15.38 59.73 -31.59
N PRO A 60 14.48 60.74 -31.78
CA PRO A 60 13.20 60.63 -32.50
C PRO A 60 13.25 61.23 -33.91
N THR A 61 12.18 61.09 -34.71
CA THR A 61 11.54 62.17 -35.52
C THR A 61 10.52 61.64 -36.55
N GLU A 62 9.38 62.36 -36.60
CA GLU A 62 8.37 62.55 -37.68
C GLU A 62 7.37 61.45 -38.11
N GLU A 63 6.10 61.74 -37.83
CA GLU A 63 4.91 61.42 -38.64
C GLU A 63 4.99 62.16 -40.00
N PRO A 64 4.51 61.62 -41.14
CA PRO A 64 3.24 62.17 -41.67
C PRO A 64 2.42 61.29 -42.68
N THR A 65 1.12 61.61 -42.75
CA THR A 65 0.18 61.70 -43.91
C THR A 65 -0.29 60.51 -44.76
N GLN A 66 -1.63 60.44 -44.89
CA GLN A 66 -2.41 59.79 -45.96
C GLN A 66 -2.44 60.60 -47.27
N PRO A 67 -2.70 59.93 -48.41
CA PRO A 67 -3.40 60.51 -49.57
C PRO A 67 -4.49 59.54 -50.17
N PRO A 68 -5.31 59.92 -51.19
CA PRO A 68 -6.78 59.99 -51.06
C PRO A 68 -7.60 59.06 -52.00
N THR A 69 -8.92 59.16 -51.87
CA THR A 69 -10.03 58.41 -52.52
C THR A 69 -10.32 58.76 -53.99
N PRO A 70 -11.00 57.88 -54.76
CA PRO A 70 -11.81 58.27 -55.93
C PRO A 70 -13.31 57.84 -55.86
N PRO A 71 -14.19 58.35 -56.77
CA PRO A 71 -15.57 58.80 -56.48
C PRO A 71 -16.69 57.82 -56.96
N PRO A 72 -18.00 58.16 -56.84
CA PRO A 72 -19.10 57.19 -56.75
C PRO A 72 -19.77 56.87 -58.10
N THR A 73 -20.57 55.80 -58.15
CA THR A 73 -21.50 55.53 -59.26
C THR A 73 -22.85 55.05 -58.74
N ALA A 74 -23.91 55.58 -59.33
CA ALA A 74 -25.31 55.44 -58.94
C ALA A 74 -26.02 54.24 -59.60
N SER A 75 -27.09 53.83 -58.91
CA SER A 75 -28.18 52.86 -59.16
C SER A 75 -28.61 52.55 -60.61
N PRO A 76 -29.17 51.34 -60.85
CA PRO A 76 -30.62 51.33 -61.09
C PRO A 76 -31.41 50.18 -60.40
N ALA A 77 -32.58 50.59 -59.90
CA ALA A 77 -33.94 50.00 -59.96
C ALA A 77 -34.22 48.51 -59.65
N ALA A 78 -35.31 48.35 -58.89
CA ALA A 78 -35.87 47.14 -58.32
C ALA A 78 -36.51 46.17 -59.34
N THR A 79 -36.53 44.89 -58.97
CA THR A 79 -37.53 43.88 -59.41
C THR A 79 -37.83 42.96 -58.23
N ALA A 80 -39.10 42.60 -58.07
CA ALA A 80 -39.71 42.06 -56.85
C ALA A 80 -39.74 40.52 -56.76
N ALA A 81 -39.78 40.05 -55.50
CA ALA A 81 -40.36 38.79 -54.97
C ALA A 81 -39.65 37.44 -55.29
N PRO A 82 -39.62 36.43 -54.38
CA PRO A 82 -40.70 36.07 -53.45
C PRO A 82 -40.32 35.86 -51.96
N THR A 83 -41.37 35.93 -51.15
CA THR A 83 -41.47 35.68 -49.70
C THR A 83 -40.88 34.33 -49.29
N GLN A 84 -39.90 34.35 -48.36
CA GLN A 84 -39.46 33.16 -47.64
C GLN A 84 -40.30 32.99 -46.36
N GLU A 85 -40.70 31.74 -46.13
CA GLU A 85 -41.42 31.23 -44.97
C GLU A 85 -40.57 31.41 -43.68
N PRO A 86 -41.15 31.77 -42.52
CA PRO A 86 -40.36 31.99 -41.31
C PRO A 86 -39.77 30.66 -40.82
N THR A 87 -38.44 30.59 -40.75
CA THR A 87 -37.70 29.52 -40.10
C THR A 87 -38.02 29.52 -38.58
N PRO A 88 -38.33 28.37 -37.96
CA PRO A 88 -38.56 28.31 -36.52
C PRO A 88 -37.29 28.67 -35.75
N SER A 89 -37.43 29.59 -34.80
CA SER A 89 -36.38 30.00 -33.85
C SER A 89 -35.90 28.79 -33.04
N PRO A 90 -34.58 28.61 -32.80
CA PRO A 90 -34.09 27.53 -31.95
C PRO A 90 -34.62 27.71 -30.52
N THR A 91 -35.25 26.66 -30.00
CA THR A 91 -35.64 26.53 -28.60
C THR A 91 -34.40 26.73 -27.71
N PRO A 92 -34.43 27.62 -26.69
CA PRO A 92 -33.32 27.74 -25.76
C PRO A 92 -33.11 26.39 -25.06
N SER A 93 -31.86 25.91 -25.06
CA SER A 93 -31.47 24.78 -24.19
C SER A 93 -31.84 25.10 -22.75
N PRO A 94 -32.33 24.13 -21.96
CA PRO A 94 -32.54 24.34 -20.54
C PRO A 94 -31.21 24.75 -19.91
N THR A 95 -31.21 25.91 -19.26
CA THR A 95 -30.13 26.34 -18.37
C THR A 95 -29.87 25.20 -17.39
N PRO A 96 -28.61 24.72 -17.23
CA PRO A 96 -28.31 23.76 -16.18
C PRO A 96 -28.75 24.35 -14.84
N ASP A 97 -29.48 23.57 -14.05
CA ASP A 97 -29.86 23.97 -12.69
C ASP A 97 -28.61 24.46 -11.95
N PRO A 98 -28.69 25.59 -11.23
CA PRO A 98 -27.56 26.06 -10.45
C PRO A 98 -27.15 24.97 -9.46
N THR A 99 -25.91 24.50 -9.57
CA THR A 99 -25.32 23.61 -8.57
C THR A 99 -25.55 24.25 -7.20
N PRO A 100 -26.27 23.60 -6.27
CA PRO A 100 -26.54 24.19 -4.97
C PRO A 100 -25.21 24.54 -4.31
N THR A 101 -25.10 25.78 -3.84
CA THR A 101 -23.92 26.23 -3.10
C THR A 101 -23.84 25.41 -1.82
N PRO A 102 -22.72 24.72 -1.53
CA PRO A 102 -22.61 23.91 -0.32
C PRO A 102 -22.80 24.80 0.90
N GLU A 103 -23.70 24.41 1.80
CA GLU A 103 -23.93 25.11 3.08
C GLU A 103 -23.13 24.45 4.20
N LEU A 104 -22.76 25.23 5.23
CA LEU A 104 -22.01 24.71 6.37
C LEU A 104 -22.90 23.79 7.22
N ASP A 105 -22.61 22.49 7.26
CA ASP A 105 -23.31 21.54 8.14
C ASP A 105 -22.82 21.68 9.58
N LEU A 106 -23.39 22.63 10.31
CA LEU A 106 -23.08 22.85 11.72
C LEU A 106 -23.44 21.64 12.62
N SER A 107 -24.25 20.69 12.15
CA SER A 107 -24.57 19.48 12.91
C SER A 107 -23.40 18.48 12.90
N PHE A 108 -22.66 18.42 11.80
CA PHE A 108 -21.42 17.66 11.62
C PHE A 108 -20.34 18.05 12.64
N MET A 109 -20.26 19.35 12.96
CA MET A 109 -19.28 19.90 13.91
C MET A 109 -19.64 19.72 15.40
N LYS A 110 -20.85 19.27 15.75
CA LYS A 110 -21.26 19.14 17.17
C LYS A 110 -20.58 17.99 17.93
N LYS A 111 -19.93 17.07 17.22
CA LYS A 111 -19.32 15.84 17.77
C LYS A 111 -17.87 15.71 17.34
N ARG A 112 -17.28 14.54 17.52
CA ARG A 112 -16.01 14.15 16.90
C ARG A 112 -16.33 13.47 15.57
N VAL A 113 -15.53 13.72 14.54
CA VAL A 113 -15.62 13.03 13.26
C VAL A 113 -14.38 12.16 13.04
N ASN A 114 -14.61 10.93 12.62
CA ASN A 114 -13.58 9.95 12.30
C ASN A 114 -13.70 9.55 10.82
N ILE A 115 -12.63 9.76 10.07
CA ILE A 115 -12.53 9.50 8.63
C ILE A 115 -11.41 8.50 8.38
N LEU A 116 -11.72 7.37 7.75
CA LEU A 116 -10.70 6.43 7.29
C LEU A 116 -10.16 6.86 5.94
N ILE A 117 -8.87 7.19 5.89
CA ILE A 117 -8.14 7.49 4.67
C ILE A 117 -7.50 6.19 4.15
N LEU A 118 -7.81 5.85 2.90
CA LEU A 118 -7.32 4.65 2.24
C LEU A 118 -6.62 4.98 0.93
N GLY A 119 -5.44 4.41 0.74
CA GLY A 119 -4.73 4.39 -0.53
C GLY A 119 -4.50 2.96 -0.97
N TRP A 120 -4.85 2.59 -2.20
CA TRP A 120 -4.61 1.23 -2.72
C TRP A 120 -3.86 1.24 -4.05
N ASP A 121 -3.12 0.16 -4.29
CA ASP A 121 -2.46 -0.09 -5.58
C ASP A 121 -3.40 -0.90 -6.47
N GLU A 122 -3.95 -0.22 -7.47
CA GLU A 122 -4.72 -0.81 -8.57
C GLU A 122 -3.80 -0.91 -9.79
N SER A 123 -3.05 -2.01 -9.91
CA SER A 123 -2.22 -2.26 -11.09
C SER A 123 -2.98 -3.18 -12.06
N PRO A 124 -3.13 -2.84 -13.35
CA PRO A 124 -3.84 -3.66 -14.34
C PRO A 124 -3.32 -5.09 -14.47
N GLU A 125 -2.04 -5.32 -14.18
CA GLU A 125 -1.41 -6.63 -14.17
C GLU A 125 -2.03 -7.56 -13.11
N ARG A 126 -2.65 -6.99 -12.08
CA ARG A 126 -3.38 -7.74 -11.05
C ARG A 126 -4.74 -8.24 -11.54
N ASN A 127 -5.27 -7.72 -12.64
CA ASN A 127 -6.52 -8.18 -13.25
C ASN A 127 -6.32 -9.30 -14.27
N VAL A 128 -5.07 -9.65 -14.59
CA VAL A 128 -4.76 -10.67 -15.60
C VAL A 128 -4.54 -12.01 -14.91
N GLU A 129 -5.50 -12.92 -15.05
CA GLU A 129 -5.36 -14.31 -14.61
C GLU A 129 -4.10 -14.93 -15.24
N GLY A 130 -3.17 -15.39 -14.39
CA GLY A 130 -1.87 -15.94 -14.82
C GLY A 130 -0.68 -14.98 -14.77
N SER A 131 -0.84 -13.74 -14.28
CA SER A 131 0.32 -12.89 -13.96
C SER A 131 0.95 -13.28 -12.61
N ASP A 132 2.26 -13.04 -12.43
CA ASP A 132 2.97 -13.31 -11.17
C ASP A 132 2.42 -12.53 -9.95
N VAL A 133 1.55 -11.53 -10.19
CA VAL A 133 0.97 -10.64 -9.19
C VAL A 133 -0.56 -10.79 -9.04
N TYR A 134 -1.18 -11.64 -9.85
CA TYR A 134 -2.57 -12.06 -9.75
C TYR A 134 -2.75 -12.96 -8.52
N ARG A 135 -3.80 -12.72 -7.73
CA ARG A 135 -4.11 -13.54 -6.55
C ARG A 135 -5.38 -14.35 -6.80
N ASP A 136 -6.51 -13.64 -6.81
CA ASP A 136 -7.86 -14.14 -7.04
C ASP A 136 -8.78 -12.92 -7.32
N GLU A 137 -9.92 -13.13 -7.99
CA GLU A 137 -10.84 -12.06 -8.42
C GLU A 137 -11.31 -11.14 -7.28
N GLY A 138 -11.29 -11.60 -6.02
CA GLY A 138 -11.74 -10.85 -4.83
C GLY A 138 -10.62 -10.32 -3.94
N ASN A 139 -9.34 -10.37 -4.35
CA ASN A 139 -8.19 -10.03 -3.50
C ASN A 139 -7.10 -9.25 -4.24
N ASN A 140 -7.42 -8.76 -5.43
CA ASN A 140 -6.43 -8.15 -6.31
C ASN A 140 -5.94 -6.79 -5.79
N PHE A 141 -6.81 -5.99 -5.17
CA PHE A 141 -6.48 -4.64 -4.72
C PHE A 141 -6.46 -4.54 -3.21
N ARG A 142 -5.27 -4.34 -2.64
CA ARG A 142 -5.10 -4.17 -1.19
C ARG A 142 -4.75 -2.72 -0.89
N SER A 143 -5.22 -2.24 0.25
CA SER A 143 -4.79 -0.96 0.77
C SER A 143 -3.32 -1.00 1.19
N ASP A 144 -2.57 -0.03 0.72
CA ASP A 144 -1.17 0.21 1.06
C ASP A 144 -1.02 1.34 2.08
N VAL A 145 -2.01 2.24 2.12
CA VAL A 145 -2.13 3.34 3.07
C VAL A 145 -3.42 3.17 3.83
N ILE A 146 -3.34 3.14 5.16
CA ILE A 146 -4.49 3.08 6.07
C ILE A 146 -4.22 4.10 7.17
N MET A 147 -4.98 5.19 7.20
CA MET A 147 -4.88 6.21 8.24
C MET A 147 -6.25 6.59 8.77
N LEU A 148 -6.38 6.72 10.09
CA LEU A 148 -7.58 7.23 10.74
C LEU A 148 -7.37 8.70 11.09
N LEU A 149 -8.12 9.58 10.44
CA LEU A 149 -8.22 10.99 10.78
C LEU A 149 -9.32 11.17 11.82
N SER A 150 -8.98 11.67 13.00
CA SER A 150 -9.94 12.04 14.05
C SER A 150 -9.92 13.54 14.28
N VAL A 151 -11.07 14.19 14.12
CA VAL A 151 -11.25 15.63 14.29
C VAL A 151 -12.16 15.86 15.49
N ASN A 152 -11.61 16.46 16.55
CA ASN A 152 -12.39 16.85 17.72
C ASN A 152 -12.73 18.34 17.66
N PHE A 153 -13.89 18.66 17.10
CA PHE A 153 -14.36 20.04 16.96
C PHE A 153 -14.56 20.78 18.29
N LYS A 154 -14.69 20.07 19.43
CA LYS A 154 -14.79 20.73 20.76
C LYS A 154 -13.46 21.26 21.26
N THR A 155 -12.37 20.56 20.95
CA THR A 155 -11.03 20.90 21.45
C THR A 155 -10.11 21.49 20.38
N GLY A 156 -10.51 21.49 19.10
CA GLY A 156 -9.66 21.87 17.97
C GLY A 156 -8.65 20.79 17.56
N ARG A 157 -8.30 19.87 18.48
CA ARG A 157 -7.37 18.75 18.26
C ARG A 157 -7.72 17.88 17.05
N VAL A 158 -6.72 17.63 16.20
CA VAL A 158 -6.77 16.70 15.05
C VAL A 158 -5.66 15.66 15.17
N ASP A 159 -6.01 14.38 15.08
CA ASP A 159 -5.06 13.27 15.10
C ASP A 159 -5.15 12.49 13.79
N LEU A 160 -4.02 12.35 13.08
CA LEU A 160 -3.85 11.44 11.94
C LEU A 160 -3.07 10.21 12.41
N ILE A 161 -3.77 9.08 12.53
CA ILE A 161 -3.23 7.83 13.07
C ILE A 161 -3.00 6.84 11.93
N SER A 162 -1.76 6.52 11.60
CA SER A 162 -1.47 5.44 10.67
C SER A 162 -1.57 4.06 11.29
N VAL A 163 -2.13 3.15 10.50
CA VAL A 163 -2.21 1.73 10.78
C VAL A 163 -1.37 1.00 9.73
N PRO A 164 -0.21 0.42 10.08
CA PRO A 164 0.60 -0.33 9.14
C PRO A 164 -0.21 -1.42 8.43
N ARG A 165 -0.12 -1.50 7.10
CA ARG A 165 -0.96 -2.39 6.27
C ARG A 165 -0.88 -3.88 6.64
N ASP A 166 0.26 -4.30 7.19
CA ASP A 166 0.55 -5.68 7.59
C ASP A 166 0.12 -5.99 9.03
N THR A 167 -0.61 -5.07 9.69
CA THR A 167 -1.11 -5.26 11.06
C THR A 167 -1.91 -6.56 11.16
N LEU A 168 -1.55 -7.45 12.09
CA LEU A 168 -2.30 -8.67 12.37
C LEU A 168 -3.65 -8.29 12.99
N ALA A 169 -4.75 -8.64 12.34
CA ALA A 169 -6.09 -8.27 12.79
C ALA A 169 -7.15 -9.31 12.40
N GLN A 170 -8.18 -9.43 13.24
CA GLN A 170 -9.44 -10.06 12.85
C GLN A 170 -10.16 -9.17 11.85
N ILE A 171 -10.56 -9.71 10.71
CA ILE A 171 -11.32 -8.98 9.68
C ILE A 171 -12.81 -9.03 9.98
N TYR A 172 -13.49 -7.90 9.81
CA TYR A 172 -14.92 -7.75 10.00
C TYR A 172 -15.62 -7.30 8.71
N THR A 173 -16.83 -7.82 8.48
CA THR A 173 -17.71 -7.43 7.38
C THR A 173 -18.34 -6.07 7.65
N ALA A 174 -18.98 -5.47 6.65
CA ALA A 174 -19.75 -4.23 6.81
C ALA A 174 -20.83 -4.32 7.91
N ALA A 175 -21.43 -5.50 8.11
CA ALA A 175 -22.41 -5.76 9.17
C ALA A 175 -21.79 -5.89 10.57
N GLY A 176 -20.45 -5.88 10.68
CA GLY A 176 -19.73 -6.00 11.94
C GLY A 176 -19.51 -7.43 12.43
N GLU A 177 -19.75 -8.41 11.57
CA GLU A 177 -19.51 -9.84 11.81
C GLU A 177 -18.06 -10.21 11.51
N LYS A 178 -17.52 -11.23 12.18
CA LYS A 178 -16.19 -11.74 11.85
C LYS A 178 -16.25 -12.47 10.51
N TYR A 179 -15.45 -12.03 9.54
CA TYR A 179 -15.34 -12.70 8.24
C TYR A 179 -14.88 -14.15 8.37
N ALA A 180 -13.95 -14.41 9.29
CA ALA A 180 -13.49 -15.75 9.63
C ALA A 180 -13.20 -15.81 11.15
N PRO A 181 -14.07 -16.40 11.97
CA PRO A 181 -14.05 -16.26 13.44
C PRO A 181 -12.76 -16.65 14.16
N ASN A 182 -11.99 -17.57 13.56
CA ASN A 182 -10.78 -18.16 14.14
C ASN A 182 -9.53 -17.82 13.31
N ALA A 183 -9.58 -16.76 12.50
CA ALA A 183 -8.48 -16.41 11.61
C ALA A 183 -8.18 -14.92 11.65
N HIS A 184 -6.89 -14.63 11.76
CA HIS A 184 -6.32 -13.29 11.64
C HIS A 184 -5.66 -13.13 10.27
N PHE A 185 -5.71 -11.91 9.76
CA PHE A 185 -5.14 -11.54 8.48
C PHE A 185 -4.33 -10.26 8.65
N LYS A 186 -3.60 -9.90 7.61
CA LYS A 186 -3.11 -8.52 7.47
C LYS A 186 -4.31 -7.61 7.33
N ILE A 187 -4.34 -6.50 8.06
CA ILE A 187 -5.51 -5.62 8.13
C ILE A 187 -5.90 -5.05 6.76
N ASN A 188 -4.95 -4.89 5.84
CA ASN A 188 -5.25 -4.47 4.47
C ASN A 188 -6.09 -5.47 3.66
N ALA A 189 -6.20 -6.71 4.12
CA ALA A 189 -7.10 -7.69 3.54
C ALA A 189 -8.57 -7.31 3.77
N ALA A 190 -8.92 -6.46 4.74
CA ALA A 190 -10.30 -6.00 4.95
C ALA A 190 -10.88 -5.37 3.69
N PHE A 191 -10.13 -4.42 3.10
CA PHE A 191 -10.54 -3.72 1.88
C PHE A 191 -10.70 -4.70 0.71
N ALA A 192 -9.70 -5.56 0.51
CA ALA A 192 -9.71 -6.51 -0.59
C ALA A 192 -10.88 -7.50 -0.46
N LYS A 193 -11.04 -8.13 0.71
CA LYS A 193 -12.07 -9.14 0.99
C LYS A 193 -13.50 -8.61 0.94
N GLY A 194 -13.70 -7.31 1.13
CA GLY A 194 -14.99 -6.66 0.90
C GLY A 194 -15.25 -6.28 -0.54
N GLY A 195 -14.47 -6.76 -1.51
CA GLY A 195 -14.63 -6.42 -2.94
C GLY A 195 -14.00 -5.08 -3.35
N SER A 196 -13.01 -4.61 -2.58
CA SER A 196 -12.22 -3.40 -2.89
C SER A 196 -13.10 -2.16 -3.11
N ALA A 197 -12.75 -1.28 -4.07
CA ALA A 197 -13.52 -0.07 -4.35
C ALA A 197 -14.82 -0.33 -5.14
N GLY A 198 -15.01 -1.53 -5.69
CA GLY A 198 -16.18 -1.91 -6.48
C GLY A 198 -17.38 -2.36 -5.64
N GLU A 199 -17.16 -2.73 -4.38
CA GLU A 199 -18.19 -3.24 -3.47
C GLU A 199 -18.02 -2.63 -2.05
N ASP A 200 -18.16 -3.43 -0.99
CA ASP A 200 -18.15 -3.02 0.41
C ASP A 200 -16.74 -2.86 1.02
N GLY A 201 -15.68 -2.83 0.22
CA GLY A 201 -14.29 -2.86 0.71
C GLY A 201 -13.98 -1.71 1.67
N PHE A 202 -14.49 -0.51 1.38
CA PHE A 202 -14.37 0.64 2.28
C PHE A 202 -15.07 0.39 3.62
N ALA A 203 -16.28 -0.17 3.60
CA ALA A 203 -17.06 -0.45 4.80
C ALA A 203 -16.39 -1.54 5.67
N TRP A 204 -15.83 -2.58 5.05
CA TRP A 204 -15.09 -3.63 5.77
C TRP A 204 -13.82 -3.08 6.41
N ALA A 205 -13.09 -2.22 5.70
CA ALA A 205 -11.90 -1.57 6.23
C ALA A 205 -12.24 -0.63 7.41
N MET A 206 -13.29 0.20 7.27
CA MET A 206 -13.80 1.04 8.36
C MET A 206 -14.19 0.20 9.57
N GLN A 207 -14.94 -0.87 9.37
CA GLN A 207 -15.40 -1.70 10.47
C GLN A 207 -14.24 -2.44 11.15
N THR A 208 -13.26 -2.92 10.38
CA THR A 208 -12.08 -3.60 10.91
C THR A 208 -11.20 -2.63 11.72
N VAL A 209 -10.95 -1.41 11.23
CA VAL A 209 -10.19 -0.40 11.97
C VAL A 209 -10.97 0.10 13.20
N SER A 210 -12.29 0.26 13.09
CA SER A 210 -13.17 0.57 14.24
C SER A 210 -13.00 -0.47 15.34
N ARG A 211 -13.06 -1.77 15.00
CA ARG A 211 -12.87 -2.87 15.95
C ARG A 211 -11.47 -2.92 16.54
N LEU A 212 -10.43 -2.58 15.78
CA LEU A 212 -9.06 -2.44 16.31
C LEU A 212 -9.01 -1.39 17.44
N PHE A 213 -9.75 -0.30 17.31
CA PHE A 213 -9.90 0.74 18.34
C PHE A 213 -11.12 0.50 19.25
N GLY A 214 -11.46 -0.75 19.56
CA GLY A 214 -12.50 -1.08 20.55
C GLY A 214 -13.93 -0.67 20.15
N GLY A 215 -14.19 -0.48 18.86
CA GLY A 215 -15.50 -0.07 18.34
C GLY A 215 -15.72 1.43 18.26
N VAL A 216 -14.66 2.24 18.35
CA VAL A 216 -14.75 3.69 18.08
C VAL A 216 -15.36 3.89 16.69
N PRO A 217 -16.54 4.56 16.59
CA PRO A 217 -17.23 4.66 15.32
C PRO A 217 -16.41 5.44 14.29
N ILE A 218 -16.30 4.91 13.08
CA ILE A 218 -15.71 5.58 11.92
C ILE A 218 -16.88 5.86 10.98
N GLN A 219 -17.20 7.14 10.76
CA GLN A 219 -18.41 7.53 10.02
C GLN A 219 -18.13 7.65 8.53
N TYR A 220 -16.92 8.06 8.18
CA TYR A 220 -16.58 8.42 6.81
C TYR A 220 -15.31 7.73 6.32
N TYR A 221 -15.14 7.73 5.01
CA TYR A 221 -13.89 7.38 4.37
C TYR A 221 -13.51 8.37 3.27
N ALA A 222 -12.22 8.40 2.96
CA ALA A 222 -11.67 9.07 1.78
C ALA A 222 -10.63 8.14 1.16
N GLY A 223 -10.94 7.64 -0.04
CA GLY A 223 -10.17 6.66 -0.77
C GLY A 223 -9.59 7.24 -2.06
N VAL A 224 -8.31 6.99 -2.32
CA VAL A 224 -7.68 7.28 -3.63
C VAL A 224 -6.83 6.10 -4.09
N ASN A 225 -6.85 5.82 -5.39
CA ASN A 225 -5.84 4.93 -5.98
C ASN A 225 -4.59 5.74 -6.37
N MET A 226 -3.61 5.07 -6.98
CA MET A 226 -2.34 5.70 -7.38
C MET A 226 -2.51 6.79 -8.44
N GLU A 227 -3.52 6.68 -9.31
CA GLU A 227 -3.85 7.72 -10.29
C GLU A 227 -4.49 8.92 -9.62
N GLY A 228 -5.42 8.68 -8.69
CA GLY A 228 -6.04 9.74 -7.90
C GLY A 228 -5.06 10.54 -7.06
N LEU A 229 -4.08 9.88 -6.43
CA LEU A 229 -3.02 10.62 -5.71
C LEU A 229 -2.27 11.59 -6.64
N LYS A 230 -1.88 11.12 -7.84
CA LYS A 230 -1.19 11.98 -8.81
C LYS A 230 -2.07 13.16 -9.22
N ALA A 231 -3.32 12.87 -9.60
CA ALA A 231 -4.28 13.89 -10.05
C ALA A 231 -4.53 14.96 -8.97
N VAL A 232 -4.69 14.54 -7.70
CA VAL A 232 -4.88 15.48 -6.57
C VAL A 232 -3.68 16.40 -6.40
N VAL A 233 -2.45 15.86 -6.43
CA VAL A 233 -1.22 16.65 -6.29
C VAL A 233 -0.99 17.57 -7.49
N ASP A 234 -1.29 17.11 -8.71
CA ASP A 234 -1.13 17.95 -9.90
C ASP A 234 -2.19 19.06 -9.94
N ALA A 235 -3.43 18.80 -9.52
CA ALA A 235 -4.51 19.79 -9.47
C ALA A 235 -4.26 20.94 -8.46
N MET A 236 -3.51 20.68 -7.40
CA MET A 236 -3.06 21.73 -6.46
C MET A 236 -1.82 22.49 -6.95
N GLY A 237 -1.23 22.06 -8.08
CA GLY A 237 -0.02 22.65 -8.65
C GLY A 237 1.28 22.13 -8.04
N GLY A 238 1.33 20.85 -7.64
CA GLY A 238 2.51 20.19 -7.06
C GLY A 238 2.76 20.51 -5.58
N VAL A 239 3.83 19.92 -5.00
CA VAL A 239 4.21 20.14 -3.60
C VAL A 239 5.71 20.45 -3.47
N ASP A 240 6.03 21.54 -2.77
CA ASP A 240 7.39 21.86 -2.35
C ASP A 240 7.74 20.99 -1.14
N TYR A 241 8.79 20.18 -1.26
CA TYR A 241 9.14 19.20 -0.23
C TYR A 241 10.64 18.94 -0.16
N ASP A 242 11.16 18.83 1.07
CA ASP A 242 12.52 18.41 1.34
C ASP A 242 12.63 16.88 1.32
N VAL A 243 13.08 16.35 0.18
CA VAL A 243 13.26 14.91 0.01
C VAL A 243 14.44 14.44 0.87
N ASP A 244 14.18 13.57 1.82
CA ASP A 244 15.17 13.11 2.81
C ASP A 244 16.20 12.11 2.25
N VAL A 245 15.85 11.41 1.17
CA VAL A 245 16.66 10.37 0.56
C VAL A 245 16.43 10.31 -0.94
N ARG A 246 17.52 10.07 -1.70
CA ARG A 246 17.43 9.84 -3.14
C ARG A 246 16.60 8.58 -3.40
N ILE A 247 15.64 8.68 -4.31
CA ILE A 247 14.76 7.58 -4.72
C ILE A 247 14.99 7.30 -6.19
N GLU A 248 15.21 6.04 -6.51
CA GLU A 248 15.25 5.55 -7.89
C GLU A 248 14.21 4.44 -8.04
N LEU A 249 13.21 4.70 -8.89
CA LEU A 249 12.08 3.78 -9.09
C LEU A 249 11.70 3.77 -10.57
N ASN A 250 11.72 2.59 -11.19
CA ASN A 250 11.35 2.39 -12.60
C ASN A 250 12.08 3.35 -13.57
N GLY A 251 13.38 3.59 -13.34
CA GLY A 251 14.21 4.48 -14.16
C GLY A 251 13.99 5.98 -13.92
N ARG A 252 13.04 6.36 -13.04
CA ARG A 252 12.87 7.74 -12.58
C ARG A 252 13.69 7.98 -11.32
N VAL A 253 14.30 9.16 -11.24
CA VAL A 253 15.12 9.57 -10.11
C VAL A 253 14.48 10.78 -9.44
N LEU A 254 14.34 10.72 -8.13
CA LEU A 254 14.04 11.84 -7.27
C LEU A 254 15.26 12.07 -6.36
N GLU A 255 15.89 13.23 -6.50
CA GLU A 255 17.10 13.54 -5.74
C GLU A 255 16.79 13.87 -4.29
N LYS A 256 17.81 13.88 -3.44
CA LYS A 256 17.71 14.38 -2.07
C LYS A 256 17.68 15.92 -2.09
N GLY A 257 16.91 16.53 -1.20
CA GLY A 257 16.85 17.97 -0.97
C GLY A 257 15.51 18.60 -1.38
N TYR A 258 15.42 19.91 -1.16
CA TYR A 258 14.23 20.72 -1.42
C TYR A 258 13.93 20.81 -2.92
N GLN A 259 12.74 20.33 -3.31
CA GLN A 259 12.31 20.26 -4.71
C GLN A 259 10.81 20.51 -4.80
N HIS A 260 10.36 20.96 -5.98
CA HIS A 260 8.96 20.99 -6.34
C HIS A 260 8.56 19.66 -6.97
N LEU A 261 7.70 18.89 -6.30
CA LEU A 261 7.31 17.56 -6.69
C LEU A 261 5.97 17.56 -7.43
N SER A 262 5.97 16.98 -8.62
CA SER A 262 4.75 16.56 -9.33
C SER A 262 4.05 15.40 -8.62
N GLY A 263 2.81 15.12 -8.99
CA GLY A 263 2.06 13.97 -8.48
C GLY A 263 2.78 12.65 -8.70
N GLN A 264 3.45 12.49 -9.85
CA GLN A 264 4.26 11.30 -10.13
C GLN A 264 5.45 11.17 -9.18
N GLN A 265 6.14 12.27 -8.86
CA GLN A 265 7.26 12.26 -7.91
C GLN A 265 6.81 12.00 -6.47
N VAL A 266 5.66 12.56 -6.06
CA VAL A 266 5.04 12.26 -4.76
C VAL A 266 4.68 10.77 -4.65
N LEU A 267 4.12 10.20 -5.71
CA LEU A 267 3.79 8.79 -5.77
C LEU A 267 5.06 7.92 -5.63
N ASP A 268 6.12 8.24 -6.36
CA ASP A 268 7.40 7.52 -6.28
C ASP A 268 8.01 7.64 -4.85
N TYR A 269 7.91 8.82 -4.24
CA TYR A 269 8.32 9.06 -2.85
C TYR A 269 7.59 8.17 -1.84
N CYS A 270 6.27 8.06 -1.98
CA CYS A 270 5.41 7.22 -1.14
C CYS A 270 5.60 5.71 -1.35
N ARG A 271 6.03 5.28 -2.53
CA ARG A 271 6.20 3.86 -2.89
C ARG A 271 7.58 3.30 -2.60
N ALA A 272 8.60 4.15 -2.51
CA ALA A 272 9.98 3.70 -2.30
C ALA A 272 10.13 2.82 -1.03
N ARG A 273 10.75 1.64 -1.19
CA ARG A 273 11.03 0.67 -0.10
C ARG A 273 12.46 0.14 -0.17
N LYS A 274 12.83 -0.44 -1.32
CA LYS A 274 14.10 -1.17 -1.50
C LYS A 274 15.31 -0.26 -1.22
N GLY A 275 16.22 -0.72 -0.34
CA GLY A 275 17.49 -0.05 -0.06
C GLY A 275 17.40 1.25 0.75
N ILE A 276 16.21 1.64 1.21
CA ILE A 276 15.97 2.96 1.83
C ILE A 276 15.41 2.85 3.24
N SER A 277 14.31 2.13 3.45
CA SER A 277 13.71 2.01 4.79
C SER A 277 12.85 0.77 4.97
N THR A 278 12.51 0.49 6.23
CA THR A 278 11.45 -0.48 6.60
C THR A 278 10.06 0.02 6.17
N ASP A 279 9.05 -0.83 6.27
CA ASP A 279 7.65 -0.43 6.04
C ASP A 279 7.19 0.68 6.99
N VAL A 280 7.71 0.73 8.22
CA VAL A 280 7.47 1.84 9.16
C VAL A 280 8.00 3.16 8.60
N GLY A 281 9.21 3.15 8.02
CA GLY A 281 9.76 4.34 7.37
C GLY A 281 8.97 4.79 6.13
N ARG A 282 8.31 3.86 5.42
CA ARG A 282 7.39 4.21 4.32
C ARG A 282 6.13 4.88 4.86
N THR A 283 5.54 4.36 5.93
CA THR A 283 4.37 4.98 6.57
C THR A 283 4.68 6.38 7.08
N ASP A 284 5.86 6.61 7.68
CA ASP A 284 6.28 7.95 8.09
C ASP A 284 6.39 8.92 6.89
N ARG A 285 7.01 8.51 5.79
CA ARG A 285 7.10 9.32 4.56
C ARG A 285 5.74 9.71 4.01
N GLN A 286 4.79 8.77 3.97
CA GLN A 286 3.43 9.02 3.53
C GLN A 286 2.72 10.05 4.41
N GLN A 287 2.91 10.00 5.74
CA GLN A 287 2.35 11.01 6.62
C GLN A 287 3.03 12.38 6.46
N ARG A 288 4.36 12.41 6.33
CA ARG A 288 5.12 13.66 6.15
C ARG A 288 4.69 14.39 4.89
N ILE A 289 4.55 13.69 3.78
CA ILE A 289 4.13 14.33 2.52
C ILE A 289 2.68 14.80 2.59
N LEU A 290 1.77 14.06 3.24
CA LEU A 290 0.39 14.52 3.46
C LEU A 290 0.34 15.79 4.32
N PHE A 291 1.20 15.87 5.34
CA PHE A 291 1.32 17.08 6.17
C PHE A 291 1.91 18.25 5.39
N ALA A 292 2.92 18.03 4.55
CA ALA A 292 3.49 19.05 3.69
C ALA A 292 2.47 19.56 2.66
N ILE A 293 1.69 18.66 2.05
CA ILE A 293 0.57 19.01 1.16
C ILE A 293 -0.43 19.91 1.90
N PHE A 294 -0.82 19.52 3.12
CA PHE A 294 -1.76 20.30 3.92
C PHE A 294 -1.23 21.68 4.32
N ASP A 295 0.02 21.73 4.79
CA ASP A 295 0.70 22.97 5.18
C ASP A 295 0.88 23.92 3.98
N GLN A 296 1.19 23.38 2.80
CA GLN A 296 1.28 24.17 1.58
C GLN A 296 -0.09 24.73 1.16
N LEU A 297 -1.16 23.91 1.20
CA LEU A 297 -2.51 24.39 0.89
C LEU A 297 -2.92 25.54 1.82
N LYS A 298 -2.57 25.44 3.10
CA LYS A 298 -2.87 26.46 4.10
C LYS A 298 -2.03 27.72 3.90
N SER A 299 -0.71 27.58 3.76
CA SER A 299 0.23 28.71 3.63
C SER A 299 0.04 29.51 2.34
N ARG A 300 -0.39 28.85 1.26
CA ARG A 300 -0.72 29.50 -0.03
C ARG A 300 -2.17 29.98 -0.12
N ASP A 301 -2.94 29.89 0.96
CA ASP A 301 -4.36 30.26 1.01
C ASP A 301 -5.22 29.51 -0.04
N GLN A 302 -4.71 28.38 -0.54
CA GLN A 302 -5.36 27.54 -1.54
C GLN A 302 -6.51 26.72 -0.95
N LEU A 303 -6.61 26.63 0.39
CA LEU A 303 -7.78 26.04 1.05
C LEU A 303 -9.09 26.76 0.69
N LYS A 304 -9.04 28.04 0.30
CA LYS A 304 -10.23 28.76 -0.23
C LYS A 304 -10.74 28.17 -1.54
N ASN A 305 -9.84 27.64 -2.35
CA ASN A 305 -10.14 27.01 -3.64
C ASN A 305 -10.29 25.48 -3.49
N PHE A 306 -10.34 24.96 -2.26
CA PHE A 306 -10.37 23.52 -2.02
C PHE A 306 -11.56 22.84 -2.70
N ILE A 307 -12.71 23.51 -2.76
CA ILE A 307 -13.90 22.98 -3.46
C ILE A 307 -13.68 22.89 -4.96
N ASP A 308 -13.00 23.85 -5.57
CA ASP A 308 -12.67 23.81 -7.00
C ASP A 308 -11.63 22.72 -7.30
N ILE A 309 -10.60 22.60 -6.45
CA ILE A 309 -9.61 21.51 -6.53
C ILE A 309 -10.34 20.17 -6.41
N TYR A 310 -11.17 19.98 -5.37
CA TYR A 310 -11.95 18.76 -5.17
C TYR A 310 -12.83 18.46 -6.38
N ASN A 311 -13.57 19.44 -6.91
CA ASN A 311 -14.43 19.25 -8.07
C ASN A 311 -13.66 18.83 -9.33
N SER A 312 -12.41 19.28 -9.50
CA SER A 312 -11.55 18.89 -10.62
C SER A 312 -11.07 17.43 -10.54
N VAL A 313 -10.98 16.86 -9.33
CA VAL A 313 -10.45 15.51 -9.08
C VAL A 313 -11.45 14.54 -8.47
N LYS A 314 -12.70 14.94 -8.24
CA LYS A 314 -13.73 14.13 -7.56
C LYS A 314 -13.95 12.75 -8.20
N GLY A 315 -13.72 12.63 -9.51
CA GLY A 315 -13.80 11.35 -10.23
C GLY A 315 -12.74 10.33 -9.81
N TYR A 316 -11.69 10.77 -9.13
CA TYR A 316 -10.62 9.92 -8.61
C TYR A 316 -10.69 9.69 -7.09
N ILE A 317 -11.65 10.32 -6.40
CA ILE A 317 -11.81 10.23 -4.95
C ILE A 317 -13.08 9.43 -4.64
N HIS A 318 -12.92 8.36 -3.87
CA HIS A 318 -14.03 7.61 -3.32
C HIS A 318 -14.32 8.11 -1.90
N THR A 319 -15.54 8.56 -1.64
CA THR A 319 -15.92 9.06 -0.31
C THR A 319 -17.43 8.93 -0.11
N ASN A 320 -17.85 8.81 1.15
CA ASN A 320 -19.25 8.94 1.57
C ASN A 320 -19.53 10.30 2.25
N LEU A 321 -18.59 11.24 2.19
CA LEU A 321 -18.83 12.63 2.57
C LEU A 321 -19.65 13.34 1.48
N ASN A 322 -20.65 14.12 1.88
CA ASN A 322 -21.36 15.00 0.95
C ASN A 322 -20.64 16.36 0.80
N ALA A 323 -21.09 17.18 -0.16
CA ALA A 323 -20.47 18.47 -0.46
C ALA A 323 -20.45 19.44 0.74
N ASP A 324 -21.52 19.47 1.54
CA ASP A 324 -21.64 20.31 2.74
C ASP A 324 -20.63 19.91 3.82
N GLN A 325 -20.47 18.60 4.03
CA GLN A 325 -19.51 18.03 4.97
C GLN A 325 -18.06 18.29 4.54
N ILE A 326 -17.76 18.17 3.24
CA ILE A 326 -16.46 18.51 2.67
C ILE A 326 -16.16 20.00 2.88
N THR A 327 -17.15 20.86 2.59
CA THR A 327 -17.03 22.33 2.76
C THR A 327 -16.84 22.70 4.23
N THR A 328 -17.53 22.00 5.13
CA THR A 328 -17.39 22.16 6.58
C THR A 328 -15.99 21.77 7.05
N MET A 329 -15.46 20.65 6.57
CA MET A 329 -14.09 20.22 6.84
C MET A 329 -13.05 21.21 6.31
N ALA A 330 -13.23 21.72 5.09
CA ALA A 330 -12.35 22.72 4.50
C ALA A 330 -12.37 24.03 5.31
N SER A 331 -13.56 24.47 5.73
CA SER A 331 -13.75 25.67 6.57
C SER A 331 -13.05 25.54 7.92
N PHE A 332 -13.21 24.38 8.58
CA PHE A 332 -12.50 24.09 9.82
C PHE A 332 -10.98 24.07 9.61
N ALA A 333 -10.51 23.42 8.54
CA ALA A 333 -9.09 23.32 8.21
C ALA A 333 -8.42 24.69 7.95
N MET A 334 -9.14 25.64 7.36
CA MET A 334 -8.64 27.01 7.20
C MET A 334 -8.28 27.66 8.55
N GLY A 335 -9.07 27.41 9.59
CA GLY A 335 -8.85 27.94 10.94
C GLY A 335 -7.93 27.10 11.84
N LEU A 336 -7.57 25.87 11.44
CA LEU A 336 -6.80 24.93 12.27
C LEU A 336 -5.35 25.38 12.48
N ASP A 337 -4.86 25.43 13.72
CA ASP A 337 -3.43 25.59 13.99
C ASP A 337 -2.67 24.30 13.69
N MET A 338 -1.51 24.40 13.04
CA MET A 338 -0.65 23.24 12.78
C MET A 338 -0.15 22.59 14.08
N SER A 339 -0.11 23.32 15.21
CA SER A 339 0.20 22.74 16.51
C SER A 339 -0.88 21.79 17.04
N ASP A 340 -2.13 21.96 16.60
CA ASP A 340 -3.26 21.10 16.98
C ASP A 340 -3.37 19.84 16.11
N LEU A 341 -2.56 19.76 15.06
CA LEU A 341 -2.50 18.64 14.14
C LEU A 341 -1.36 17.69 14.53
N HIS A 342 -1.73 16.45 14.88
CA HIS A 342 -0.80 15.46 15.41
C HIS A 342 -0.70 14.22 14.52
N ARG A 343 0.53 13.75 14.32
CA ARG A 343 0.84 12.47 13.68
C ARG A 343 1.01 11.38 14.71
N LYS A 344 0.43 10.22 14.43
CA LYS A 344 0.58 9.00 15.23
C LYS A 344 0.71 7.79 14.30
N THR A 345 1.42 6.79 14.77
CA THR A 345 1.42 5.44 14.18
C THR A 345 1.15 4.49 15.33
N ILE A 346 0.28 3.50 15.12
CA ILE A 346 0.10 2.46 16.14
C ILE A 346 1.43 1.75 16.38
N GLU A 347 1.79 1.55 17.63
CA GLU A 347 3.08 0.95 17.99
C GLU A 347 3.00 -0.58 17.97
N GLY A 348 4.11 -1.20 17.57
CA GLY A 348 4.20 -2.63 17.30
C GLY A 348 5.53 -3.00 16.66
N THR A 349 5.67 -4.28 16.33
CA THR A 349 6.89 -4.83 15.73
C THR A 349 6.57 -5.82 14.61
N TYR A 350 7.49 -5.95 13.66
CA TYR A 350 7.38 -7.01 12.65
C TYR A 350 7.84 -8.35 13.25
N VAL A 351 6.95 -9.34 13.19
CA VAL A 351 7.29 -10.74 13.47
C VAL A 351 7.31 -11.49 12.14
N ASP A 352 8.48 -12.00 11.76
CA ASP A 352 8.68 -12.82 10.58
C ASP A 352 8.50 -14.32 10.90
N SER A 353 8.30 -15.13 9.87
CA SER A 353 8.19 -16.59 10.00
C SER A 353 7.25 -17.03 11.12
N THR A 354 6.08 -16.39 11.17
CA THR A 354 5.04 -16.75 12.16
C THR A 354 4.51 -18.16 11.88
N PRO A 355 3.95 -18.86 12.89
CA PRO A 355 3.31 -20.15 12.66
C PRO A 355 2.07 -20.05 11.76
N TYR A 356 1.59 -18.84 11.47
CA TYR A 356 0.48 -18.56 10.56
C TYR A 356 0.98 -18.51 9.10
N ASN A 357 1.29 -19.68 8.54
CA ASN A 357 1.76 -19.87 7.15
C ASN A 357 3.13 -19.24 6.84
N ASN A 358 4.03 -19.16 7.83
CA ASN A 358 5.37 -18.57 7.67
C ASN A 358 5.33 -17.10 7.19
N ALA A 359 4.18 -16.44 7.36
CA ALA A 359 3.99 -15.06 6.94
C ALA A 359 4.62 -14.10 7.96
N SER A 360 4.92 -12.88 7.49
CA SER A 360 5.32 -11.78 8.35
C SER A 360 4.16 -10.82 8.57
N PHE A 361 3.95 -10.43 9.83
CA PHE A 361 2.93 -9.50 10.27
C PHE A 361 3.54 -8.36 11.08
N TYR A 362 2.86 -7.22 11.10
CA TYR A 362 3.07 -6.19 12.09
C TYR A 362 2.17 -6.51 13.30
N CYS A 363 2.75 -6.89 14.43
CA CYS A 363 2.02 -7.22 15.64
C CYS A 363 2.03 -6.01 16.56
N VAL A 364 0.85 -5.60 17.02
CA VAL A 364 0.68 -4.38 17.83
C VAL A 364 1.09 -4.64 19.27
N TYR A 365 1.54 -3.60 19.97
CA TYR A 365 1.65 -3.65 21.42
C TYR A 365 0.32 -3.20 22.02
N ASN A 366 -0.44 -4.13 22.61
CA ASN A 366 -1.81 -3.85 23.05
C ASN A 366 -1.84 -2.79 24.17
N ASP A 367 -0.84 -2.73 25.05
CA ASP A 367 -0.73 -1.69 26.09
C ASP A 367 -0.61 -0.28 25.46
N LYS A 368 0.18 -0.15 24.39
CA LYS A 368 0.33 1.11 23.64
C LYS A 368 -0.92 1.46 22.86
N LEU A 369 -1.61 0.47 22.29
CA LEU A 369 -2.87 0.69 21.59
C LEU A 369 -3.96 1.20 22.54
N VAL A 370 -4.05 0.64 23.76
CA VAL A 370 -4.94 1.12 24.83
C VAL A 370 -4.60 2.56 25.21
N ALA A 371 -3.33 2.87 25.48
CA ALA A 371 -2.90 4.22 25.83
C ALA A 371 -3.18 5.24 24.70
N LEU A 372 -3.02 4.83 23.44
CA LEU A 372 -3.35 5.68 22.30
C LEU A 372 -4.87 5.93 22.19
N ALA A 373 -5.69 4.89 22.39
CA ALA A 373 -7.14 5.03 22.34
C ALA A 373 -7.67 5.94 23.46
N GLU A 374 -7.14 5.80 24.68
CA GLU A 374 -7.46 6.69 25.80
C GLU A 374 -7.05 8.13 25.48
N LYS A 375 -5.84 8.33 24.97
CA LYS A 375 -5.33 9.67 24.63
C LYS A 375 -6.14 10.38 23.54
N VAL A 376 -6.48 9.67 22.47
CA VAL A 376 -7.14 10.28 21.30
C VAL A 376 -8.64 10.35 21.49
N PHE A 377 -9.25 9.27 21.94
CA PHE A 377 -10.70 9.10 21.97
C PHE A 377 -11.30 9.21 23.37
N GLY A 378 -10.50 9.14 24.43
CA GLY A 378 -10.99 9.14 25.81
C GLY A 378 -11.73 7.86 26.19
N VAL A 379 -11.37 6.73 25.57
CA VAL A 379 -12.01 5.43 25.82
C VAL A 379 -10.98 4.39 26.24
N THR A 380 -11.37 3.51 27.15
CA THR A 380 -10.65 2.27 27.44
C THR A 380 -11.13 1.19 26.48
N ILE A 381 -10.19 0.49 25.85
CA ILE A 381 -10.47 -0.61 24.92
C ILE A 381 -9.90 -1.92 25.46
N TYR A 382 -10.42 -3.04 24.96
CA TYR A 382 -9.94 -4.39 25.25
C TYR A 382 -9.51 -5.02 23.92
N PRO A 383 -8.26 -4.82 23.49
CA PRO A 383 -7.79 -5.37 22.22
C PRO A 383 -7.77 -6.90 22.26
N ASP A 384 -7.82 -7.52 21.09
CA ASP A 384 -7.65 -8.97 20.98
C ASP A 384 -6.25 -9.36 21.47
N PRO A 385 -6.10 -10.28 22.44
CA PRO A 385 -4.78 -10.74 22.89
C PRO A 385 -3.96 -11.38 21.78
N LYS A 386 -4.61 -12.02 20.80
CA LYS A 386 -3.95 -12.80 19.74
C LYS A 386 -3.25 -11.95 18.67
N GLN A 387 -3.51 -10.64 18.62
CA GLN A 387 -2.77 -9.68 17.77
C GLN A 387 -1.56 -9.04 18.48
N ASP A 388 -1.40 -9.27 19.79
CA ASP A 388 -0.31 -8.71 20.56
C ASP A 388 1.05 -9.28 20.12
N ALA A 389 2.07 -8.43 20.09
CA ALA A 389 3.43 -8.84 19.74
C ALA A 389 3.98 -9.96 20.64
N GLU A 390 3.78 -9.89 21.95
CA GLU A 390 4.27 -10.94 22.86
C GLU A 390 3.51 -12.25 22.68
N TYR A 391 2.20 -12.18 22.41
CA TYR A 391 1.42 -13.35 22.07
C TYR A 391 1.98 -14.05 20.83
N VAL A 392 2.18 -13.31 19.73
CA VAL A 392 2.68 -13.89 18.47
C VAL A 392 4.12 -14.40 18.60
N LEU A 393 4.97 -13.71 19.37
CA LEU A 393 6.33 -14.17 19.66
C LEU A 393 6.32 -15.46 20.49
N SER A 394 5.39 -15.58 21.44
CA SER A 394 5.19 -16.80 22.22
C SER A 394 4.74 -17.98 21.35
N ASP A 395 3.86 -17.74 20.36
CA ASP A 395 3.41 -18.76 19.40
C ASP A 395 4.55 -19.24 18.51
N LYS A 396 5.38 -18.30 18.04
CA LYS A 396 6.59 -18.61 17.28
C LYS A 396 7.59 -19.43 18.10
N ALA A 397 7.78 -19.07 19.38
CA ALA A 397 8.64 -19.82 20.29
C ALA A 397 8.09 -21.24 20.52
N ALA A 398 6.79 -21.39 20.76
CA ALA A 398 6.14 -22.69 20.94
C ALA A 398 6.27 -23.59 19.69
N ALA A 399 6.04 -23.04 18.49
CA ALA A 399 6.23 -23.79 17.24
C ALA A 399 7.70 -24.22 17.05
N LYS A 400 8.65 -23.36 17.39
CA LYS A 400 10.07 -23.73 17.44
C LYS A 400 10.30 -24.84 18.47
N GLY A 401 9.73 -24.72 19.66
CA GLY A 401 9.83 -25.72 20.73
C GLY A 401 9.33 -27.09 20.30
N GLN A 402 8.19 -27.17 19.62
CA GLN A 402 7.67 -28.42 19.05
C GLN A 402 8.66 -29.07 18.08
N SER A 403 9.36 -28.29 17.26
CA SER A 403 10.41 -28.83 16.37
C SER A 403 11.61 -29.40 17.15
N TYR A 404 11.96 -28.80 18.28
CA TYR A 404 13.03 -29.28 19.17
C TYR A 404 12.62 -30.54 19.93
N VAL A 405 11.36 -30.65 20.37
CA VAL A 405 10.80 -31.87 20.96
C VAL A 405 10.87 -33.02 19.95
N ALA A 406 10.41 -32.79 18.71
CA ALA A 406 10.49 -33.80 17.65
C ALA A 406 11.94 -34.20 17.32
N GLY A 407 12.85 -33.23 17.24
CA GLY A 407 14.27 -33.49 17.00
C GLY A 407 14.95 -34.27 18.13
N GLY A 408 14.63 -33.95 19.38
CA GLY A 408 15.09 -34.71 20.54
C GLY A 408 14.58 -36.14 20.52
N ALA A 409 13.28 -36.34 20.26
CA ALA A 409 12.69 -37.68 20.15
C ALA A 409 13.35 -38.51 19.02
N TYR A 410 13.65 -37.90 17.88
CA TYR A 410 14.35 -38.56 16.78
C TYR A 410 15.78 -38.99 17.17
N LEU A 411 16.57 -38.11 17.79
CA LEU A 411 17.91 -38.49 18.25
C LEU A 411 17.87 -39.56 19.34
N LYS A 412 16.87 -39.50 20.23
CA LYS A 412 16.64 -40.54 21.23
C LYS A 412 16.37 -41.89 20.56
N GLU A 413 15.49 -41.93 19.56
CA GLU A 413 15.19 -43.14 18.77
C GLU A 413 16.44 -43.73 18.11
N LEU A 414 17.32 -42.88 17.56
CA LEU A 414 18.58 -43.34 16.98
C LEU A 414 19.52 -43.95 18.02
N VAL A 415 19.68 -43.31 19.18
CA VAL A 415 20.50 -43.82 20.28
C VAL A 415 19.95 -45.14 20.80
N ASP A 416 18.62 -45.22 20.99
CA ASP A 416 17.93 -46.45 21.39
C ASP A 416 18.03 -47.54 20.31
N GLY A 417 18.11 -47.18 19.03
CA GLY A 417 18.36 -48.15 17.96
C GLY A 417 19.75 -48.81 18.03
N VAL A 418 20.76 -48.09 18.54
CA VAL A 418 22.15 -48.56 18.64
C VAL A 418 22.39 -49.30 19.95
N TYR A 419 21.88 -48.77 21.07
CA TYR A 419 22.16 -49.28 22.42
C TYR A 419 20.92 -49.89 23.12
N GLY A 420 19.74 -49.78 22.52
CA GLY A 420 18.43 -50.08 23.11
C GLY A 420 17.78 -51.39 22.65
N GLY A 421 18.56 -52.38 22.20
CA GLY A 421 18.05 -53.64 21.65
C GLY A 421 17.05 -54.38 22.57
N GLY A 422 15.76 -54.07 22.42
CA GLY A 422 14.62 -54.75 23.06
C GLY A 422 14.49 -54.52 24.57
N ALA A 423 13.44 -53.79 24.97
CA ALA A 423 12.95 -53.62 26.35
C ALA A 423 14.03 -53.44 27.45
N LEU A 424 14.40 -52.17 27.68
CA LEU A 424 15.19 -51.68 28.81
C LEU A 424 16.63 -52.24 28.89
N THR A 425 17.49 -51.89 27.93
CA THR A 425 18.92 -51.86 28.24
C THR A 425 19.19 -50.71 29.23
N PRO A 426 19.87 -50.97 30.36
CA PRO A 426 20.15 -49.93 31.33
C PRO A 426 21.16 -48.93 30.75
N VAL A 427 21.01 -47.64 31.08
CA VAL A 427 21.94 -46.54 30.73
C VAL A 427 23.43 -46.89 31.00
N SER A 428 23.69 -47.87 31.88
CA SER A 428 25.00 -48.44 32.14
C SER A 428 25.69 -49.07 30.92
N GLU A 429 24.99 -49.45 29.85
CA GLU A 429 25.60 -50.02 28.64
C GLU A 429 26.04 -48.95 27.62
N MET A 430 25.59 -47.71 27.77
CA MET A 430 26.04 -46.60 26.93
C MET A 430 27.46 -46.17 27.28
N PRO A 431 28.26 -45.66 26.32
CA PRO A 431 29.53 -45.00 26.58
C PRO A 431 29.37 -43.87 27.61
N ALA A 432 30.36 -43.69 28.49
CA ALA A 432 30.29 -42.69 29.55
C ALA A 432 30.00 -41.26 29.02
N GLU A 433 30.53 -40.95 27.84
CA GLU A 433 30.36 -39.68 27.12
C GLU A 433 28.90 -39.44 26.67
N LEU A 434 28.10 -40.49 26.50
CA LEU A 434 26.72 -40.41 25.99
C LEU A 434 25.67 -40.42 27.12
N ARG A 435 25.99 -40.98 28.30
CA ARG A 435 25.02 -41.19 29.39
C ARG A 435 24.36 -39.90 29.89
N LEU A 436 25.17 -38.88 30.20
CA LEU A 436 24.66 -37.60 30.69
C LEU A 436 23.90 -36.82 29.62
N PRO A 437 24.44 -36.63 28.39
CA PRO A 437 23.70 -35.99 27.30
C PRO A 437 22.35 -36.67 27.01
N TYR A 438 22.28 -38.00 27.03
CA TYR A 438 21.05 -38.74 26.79
C TYR A 438 19.99 -38.49 27.89
N ALA A 439 20.41 -38.54 29.16
CA ALA A 439 19.52 -38.26 30.30
C ALA A 439 18.98 -36.82 30.24
N PHE A 440 19.86 -35.84 30.02
CA PHE A 440 19.47 -34.43 29.94
C PHE A 440 18.63 -34.12 28.70
N LEU A 441 18.90 -34.76 27.57
CA LEU A 441 18.04 -34.65 26.38
C LEU A 441 16.62 -35.10 26.71
N THR A 442 16.47 -36.26 27.36
CA THR A 442 15.15 -36.85 27.65
C THR A 442 14.35 -35.97 28.60
N ASP A 443 14.96 -35.53 29.70
CA ASP A 443 14.34 -34.65 30.69
C ASP A 443 13.94 -33.29 30.08
N ALA A 444 14.87 -32.62 29.38
CA ALA A 444 14.58 -31.33 28.77
C ALA A 444 13.52 -31.42 27.66
N ALA A 445 13.47 -32.54 26.91
CA ALA A 445 12.47 -32.76 25.87
C ALA A 445 11.08 -32.96 26.48
N GLU A 446 10.97 -33.68 27.60
CA GLU A 446 9.71 -33.88 28.32
C GLU A 446 9.19 -32.57 28.92
N GLN A 447 10.06 -31.80 29.57
CA GLN A 447 9.70 -30.47 30.10
C GLN A 447 9.25 -29.52 28.98
N LEU A 448 9.97 -29.49 27.86
CA LEU A 448 9.60 -28.63 26.73
C LEU A 448 8.29 -29.10 26.10
N ALA A 449 8.07 -30.41 25.96
CA ALA A 449 6.82 -30.98 25.46
C ALA A 449 5.63 -30.54 26.31
N ALA A 450 5.78 -30.53 27.64
CA ALA A 450 4.74 -30.04 28.55
C ALA A 450 4.44 -28.55 28.35
N LEU A 451 5.47 -27.70 28.19
CA LEU A 451 5.29 -26.25 27.97
C LEU A 451 4.61 -25.91 26.63
N VAL A 452 4.87 -26.68 25.58
CA VAL A 452 4.30 -26.40 24.24
C VAL A 452 3.00 -27.15 23.95
N ALA A 453 2.56 -28.03 24.86
CA ALA A 453 1.32 -28.78 24.72
C ALA A 453 0.07 -27.95 25.06
N ALA A 454 0.19 -27.03 26.02
CA ALA A 454 -0.91 -26.17 26.44
C ALA A 454 -0.42 -24.82 26.96
N ARG A 455 -1.24 -23.78 26.78
CA ARG A 455 -1.01 -22.45 27.35
C ARG A 455 -1.20 -22.44 28.87
N PRO A 456 -0.68 -21.41 29.58
CA PRO A 456 -0.89 -21.25 31.01
C PRO A 456 -2.37 -21.34 31.39
N MET A 457 -2.69 -22.18 32.37
CA MET A 457 -4.06 -22.45 32.84
C MET A 457 -5.04 -22.96 31.76
N GLY A 458 -4.54 -23.37 30.59
CA GLY A 458 -5.37 -23.75 29.45
C GLY A 458 -6.09 -22.56 28.78
N ASP A 459 -5.74 -21.32 29.12
CA ASP A 459 -6.36 -20.13 28.54
C ASP A 459 -5.74 -19.79 27.18
N GLU A 460 -6.54 -19.86 26.13
CA GLU A 460 -6.13 -19.53 24.77
C GLU A 460 -5.76 -18.05 24.56
N ASN A 461 -6.11 -17.18 25.49
CA ASN A 461 -5.83 -15.75 25.41
C ASN A 461 -4.49 -15.38 26.06
N LEU A 462 -3.86 -16.30 26.80
CA LEU A 462 -2.57 -16.07 27.43
C LEU A 462 -1.42 -16.46 26.50
N PRO A 463 -0.34 -15.66 26.42
CA PRO A 463 0.87 -16.07 25.71
C PRO A 463 1.47 -17.34 26.35
N TYR A 464 2.19 -18.12 25.56
CA TYR A 464 3.06 -19.17 26.12
C TYR A 464 4.18 -18.56 26.96
N ASP A 465 4.76 -19.33 27.88
CA ASP A 465 5.99 -18.95 28.59
C ASP A 465 7.19 -19.00 27.64
N ARG A 466 7.32 -17.91 26.86
CA ARG A 466 8.35 -17.76 25.85
C ARG A 466 9.76 -17.91 26.43
N ALA A 467 10.02 -17.35 27.61
CA ALA A 467 11.34 -17.38 28.21
C ALA A 467 11.74 -18.81 28.59
N ALA A 468 10.83 -19.57 29.22
CA ALA A 468 11.07 -20.96 29.56
C ALA A 468 11.25 -21.84 28.31
N ILE A 469 10.42 -21.63 27.28
CA ILE A 469 10.52 -22.35 26.00
C ILE A 469 11.87 -22.08 25.31
N GLU A 470 12.28 -20.82 25.20
CA GLU A 470 13.55 -20.44 24.56
C GLU A 470 14.76 -21.01 25.33
N LEU A 471 14.70 -21.02 26.66
CA LEU A 471 15.72 -21.63 27.52
C LEU A 471 15.86 -23.13 27.27
N LEU A 472 14.75 -23.87 27.32
CA LEU A 472 14.76 -25.33 27.08
C LEU A 472 15.17 -25.67 25.65
N CYS A 473 14.76 -24.87 24.64
CA CYS A 473 15.24 -25.04 23.28
C CYS A 473 16.77 -24.88 23.19
N ALA A 474 17.35 -23.90 23.90
CA ALA A 474 18.80 -23.69 23.92
C ALA A 474 19.54 -24.86 24.62
N GLN A 475 18.98 -25.38 25.71
CA GLN A 475 19.52 -26.56 26.40
C GLN A 475 19.46 -27.81 25.52
N LEU A 476 18.30 -28.11 24.94
CA LEU A 476 18.15 -29.22 23.99
C LEU A 476 19.10 -29.11 22.82
N LYS A 477 19.28 -27.91 22.25
CA LYS A 477 20.25 -27.69 21.18
C LYS A 477 21.66 -28.16 21.55
N THR A 478 22.09 -27.90 22.79
CA THR A 478 23.39 -28.33 23.31
C THR A 478 23.43 -29.85 23.48
N TYR A 479 22.46 -30.45 24.17
CA TYR A 479 22.44 -31.90 24.40
C TYR A 479 22.33 -32.70 23.10
N MET A 480 21.54 -32.21 22.14
CA MET A 480 21.45 -32.80 20.80
C MET A 480 22.80 -32.74 20.07
N ARG A 481 23.59 -31.67 20.23
CA ARG A 481 24.94 -31.59 19.65
C ARG A 481 25.88 -32.59 20.31
N ASP A 482 25.84 -32.71 21.63
CA ASP A 482 26.69 -33.64 22.37
C ASP A 482 26.39 -35.09 21.97
N ILE A 483 25.12 -35.45 21.80
CA ILE A 483 24.71 -36.75 21.25
C ILE A 483 25.23 -36.93 19.83
N CYS A 484 25.04 -35.95 18.94
CA CYS A 484 25.56 -36.05 17.57
C CYS A 484 27.08 -36.22 17.55
N ALA A 485 27.82 -35.52 18.42
CA ALA A 485 29.27 -35.65 18.50
C ALA A 485 29.69 -37.05 18.98
N ALA A 486 29.08 -37.54 20.07
CA ALA A 486 29.36 -38.87 20.62
C ALA A 486 29.00 -40.01 19.65
N MET A 487 27.95 -39.83 18.84
CA MET A 487 27.48 -40.82 17.87
C MET A 487 28.11 -40.68 16.48
N GLY A 488 28.90 -39.64 16.23
CA GLY A 488 29.43 -39.33 14.90
C GLY A 488 28.35 -38.91 13.88
N TYR A 489 27.24 -38.34 14.34
CA TYR A 489 26.18 -37.85 13.47
C TYR A 489 26.52 -36.50 12.83
N THR A 490 26.22 -36.38 11.54
CA THR A 490 26.53 -35.26 10.67
C THR A 490 25.33 -34.96 9.76
N ARG A 491 25.38 -33.89 8.97
CA ARG A 491 24.32 -33.59 7.99
C ARG A 491 24.10 -34.71 6.96
N ALA A 492 25.10 -35.57 6.73
CA ALA A 492 25.04 -36.65 5.75
C ALA A 492 24.27 -37.88 6.23
N ASN A 493 24.15 -38.09 7.55
CA ASN A 493 23.56 -39.31 8.13
C ASN A 493 22.29 -39.06 8.96
N LEU A 494 21.84 -37.80 9.06
CA LEU A 494 20.60 -37.43 9.75
C LEU A 494 19.52 -36.98 8.77
N ASP A 495 18.28 -37.33 9.09
CA ASP A 495 17.11 -36.85 8.37
C ASP A 495 16.84 -35.37 8.72
N LYS A 496 17.06 -34.49 7.73
CA LYS A 496 16.80 -33.06 7.84
C LYS A 496 15.35 -32.74 8.24
N ALA A 497 14.38 -33.54 7.79
CA ALA A 497 12.96 -33.27 8.04
C ALA A 497 12.56 -33.50 9.50
N LYS A 498 13.33 -34.29 10.25
CA LYS A 498 13.08 -34.60 11.66
C LYS A 498 13.81 -33.67 12.64
N LEU A 499 14.58 -32.69 12.14
CA LEU A 499 15.42 -31.83 12.98
C LEU A 499 15.05 -30.36 12.84
N PRO A 500 15.20 -29.54 13.91
CA PRO A 500 15.09 -28.10 13.81
C PRO A 500 16.03 -27.54 12.75
N ALA A 501 15.53 -26.66 11.88
CA ALA A 501 16.29 -26.15 10.74
C ALA A 501 17.57 -25.42 11.16
N ASP A 502 17.54 -24.69 12.28
CA ASP A 502 18.70 -23.96 12.82
C ASP A 502 19.72 -24.89 13.50
N PHE A 503 19.27 -26.03 14.03
CA PHE A 503 20.15 -27.08 14.54
C PHE A 503 20.83 -27.83 13.39
N TYR A 504 20.07 -28.34 12.41
CA TYR A 504 20.59 -29.11 11.29
C TYR A 504 21.67 -28.33 10.51
N LYS A 505 21.44 -27.03 10.26
CA LYS A 505 22.42 -26.15 9.58
C LYS A 505 23.74 -26.00 10.36
N ALA A 506 23.71 -26.15 11.68
CA ALA A 506 24.89 -26.01 12.53
C ALA A 506 25.71 -27.30 12.65
N LEU A 507 25.22 -28.44 12.13
CA LEU A 507 25.95 -29.71 12.16
C LEU A 507 27.06 -29.75 11.09
N PRO A 508 28.16 -30.47 11.34
CA PRO A 508 29.22 -30.66 10.37
C PRO A 508 28.72 -31.40 9.12
N GLU A 509 29.36 -31.12 7.99
CA GLU A 509 28.95 -31.64 6.67
C GLU A 509 29.46 -33.07 6.40
N ARG A 510 30.59 -33.44 7.01
CA ARG A 510 31.21 -34.78 7.00
C ARG A 510 31.85 -35.07 8.35
N SER A 511 32.03 -36.35 8.68
CA SER A 511 32.82 -36.75 9.86
C SER A 511 34.29 -36.38 9.61
N TYR A 512 34.96 -35.85 10.64
CA TYR A 512 36.39 -35.57 10.61
C TYR A 512 37.23 -36.84 10.70
#